data_AF-A0A5F8ADI1-F1
#
_entry.id   AF-A0A5F8ADI1-F1
#
_cell.length_a   1.000
_cell.length_b   1.000
_cell.length_c   1.000
_cell.angle_alpha   90.00
_cell.angle_beta   90.00
_cell.angle_gamma   90.00
#
_symmetry.space_group_name_H-M   'P 1'
#
loop_
_entity.id
_entity.type
_entity.pdbx_description
1 polymer ?
#
loop_
_entity_poly.entity_id
_entity_poly.type
_entity_poly.pdbx_seq_one_letter_code
_entity_poly.pdbx_strand_id
1 'polypeptide(L)'
;LMVLSDSEAPQIFGLLASLCVEIHQVVEGRALFRNWLFKGRTTCTVFDREQFYITRVVYFRESISSRFSSLCGEFRPFTWLGRSEASSWQSEADTGESKREKLCCCCSHKYHLNMSFTLKTRNPPEVTVFPKEPVELGQPNTLICHIDKFFPPVLNVTWLCNGEPVTEGVAESLFLPRTDYSFHKFHYLTFVPSAEDYYDCRVEHWGLDQPLLKHWVSQNDTSQSAGLTAFAHFLMGLFVCFLGIFSHRFLRKISRGSI
;
A
#
# COMPACT_ATOMS: atom_id res chain seq x y z
N LEU A 1 -23.65 -75.40 -21.33
CA LEU A 1 -23.11 -75.44 -22.70
C LEU A 1 -21.80 -74.66 -22.68
N MET A 2 -20.68 -75.34 -22.96
CA MET A 2 -19.36 -74.88 -23.44
C MET A 2 -18.77 -73.55 -22.91
N VAL A 3 -17.70 -73.53 -22.10
CA VAL A 3 -16.26 -73.84 -22.35
C VAL A 3 -15.47 -72.61 -22.85
N LEU A 4 -14.57 -72.14 -21.95
CA LEU A 4 -13.18 -71.62 -22.12
C LEU A 4 -12.96 -70.39 -23.06
N SER A 5 -12.03 -69.46 -22.81
CA SER A 5 -10.65 -69.65 -22.34
C SER A 5 -9.99 -68.38 -21.78
N ASP A 6 -9.08 -68.60 -20.83
CA ASP A 6 -8.00 -67.72 -20.38
C ASP A 6 -7.11 -67.15 -21.50
N SER A 7 -6.49 -65.99 -21.25
CA SER A 7 -5.13 -65.66 -21.74
C SER A 7 -4.54 -64.46 -20.97
N GLU A 8 -3.65 -64.80 -20.04
CA GLU A 8 -2.31 -64.22 -19.80
C GLU A 8 -2.12 -62.73 -19.39
N ALA A 9 -1.69 -62.54 -18.13
CA ALA A 9 -0.71 -61.51 -17.70
C ALA A 9 0.70 -61.85 -18.28
N PRO A 10 1.76 -60.99 -18.30
CA PRO A 10 2.09 -59.99 -17.26
C PRO A 10 2.95 -58.73 -17.64
N GLN A 11 3.04 -57.79 -16.69
CA GLN A 11 4.16 -56.87 -16.32
C GLN A 11 4.89 -56.05 -17.41
N ILE A 12 4.94 -54.71 -17.23
CA ILE A 12 6.20 -53.94 -17.11
C ILE A 12 5.91 -52.55 -16.50
N PHE A 13 6.70 -52.25 -15.47
CA PHE A 13 6.84 -51.02 -14.72
C PHE A 13 7.26 -49.80 -15.56
N GLY A 14 6.99 -48.60 -15.04
CA GLY A 14 7.72 -47.37 -15.37
C GLY A 14 6.80 -46.17 -15.58
N LEU A 15 6.29 -45.51 -14.53
CA LEU A 15 6.92 -44.29 -13.99
C LEU A 15 7.62 -43.45 -15.06
N LEU A 16 6.95 -42.38 -15.50
CA LEU A 16 7.47 -41.01 -15.69
C LEU A 16 6.22 -40.15 -15.98
N ALA A 17 5.58 -39.64 -14.95
CA ALA A 17 5.87 -38.33 -14.39
C ALA A 17 5.55 -37.18 -15.37
N SER A 18 4.52 -36.42 -14.96
CA SER A 18 4.53 -34.96 -15.01
C SER A 18 4.11 -34.28 -16.31
N LEU A 19 3.05 -33.47 -16.16
CA LEU A 19 2.73 -32.23 -16.87
C LEU A 19 2.32 -32.32 -18.34
N CYS A 20 1.02 -32.21 -18.60
CA CYS A 20 0.38 -31.01 -19.17
C CYS A 20 -1.13 -31.30 -19.26
N VAL A 21 -1.97 -30.57 -18.54
CA VAL A 21 -2.60 -29.31 -19.00
C VAL A 21 -3.53 -29.58 -20.20
N GLU A 22 -4.85 -29.50 -19.93
CA GLU A 22 -5.95 -29.14 -20.86
C GLU A 22 -6.38 -30.13 -21.97
N ILE A 23 -7.59 -30.27 -22.52
CA ILE A 23 -9.04 -29.94 -22.30
C ILE A 23 -9.82 -30.95 -23.20
N HIS A 24 -11.14 -31.06 -23.00
CA HIS A 24 -12.22 -31.54 -23.91
C HIS A 24 -12.63 -33.02 -23.70
N GLN A 25 -13.89 -33.30 -23.29
CA GLN A 25 -15.04 -33.13 -24.17
C GLN A 25 -16.24 -32.38 -23.58
N VAL A 26 -16.81 -31.58 -24.49
CA VAL A 26 -17.93 -30.66 -24.39
C VAL A 26 -19.23 -31.44 -24.60
N VAL A 27 -20.22 -31.24 -23.73
CA VAL A 27 -21.63 -31.42 -24.08
C VAL A 27 -22.24 -30.03 -24.21
N GLU A 28 -22.71 -29.75 -25.42
CA GLU A 28 -23.20 -28.46 -25.88
C GLU A 28 -24.56 -28.13 -25.24
N GLY A 29 -24.61 -27.05 -24.46
CA GLY A 29 -25.82 -26.48 -23.91
C GLY A 29 -25.63 -24.98 -23.73
N ARG A 30 -26.42 -24.18 -24.45
CA ARG A 30 -26.23 -22.73 -24.60
C ARG A 30 -26.23 -21.97 -23.25
N ALA A 31 -25.14 -21.24 -23.05
CA ALA A 31 -24.81 -20.14 -22.13
C ALA A 31 -25.84 -19.63 -21.11
N LEU A 32 -25.59 -19.96 -19.83
CA LEU A 32 -25.52 -18.99 -18.73
C LEU A 32 -24.10 -19.11 -18.19
N PHE A 33 -23.33 -18.03 -18.10
CA PHE A 33 -21.95 -18.05 -17.57
C PHE A 33 -21.92 -18.74 -16.19
N ARG A 34 -21.55 -20.02 -16.14
CA ARG A 34 -21.35 -20.76 -14.89
C ARG A 34 -19.90 -20.56 -14.45
N ASN A 35 -19.57 -19.36 -14.00
CA ASN A 35 -18.31 -19.16 -13.30
C ASN A 35 -18.45 -19.85 -11.93
N TRP A 36 -17.58 -20.84 -11.68
CA TRP A 36 -17.45 -21.52 -10.39
C TRP A 36 -16.24 -20.90 -9.68
N LEU A 37 -16.50 -20.04 -8.70
CA LEU A 37 -15.44 -19.42 -7.90
C LEU A 37 -15.22 -20.23 -6.63
N PHE A 38 -14.09 -20.91 -6.57
CA PHE A 38 -13.54 -21.48 -5.35
C PHE A 38 -12.35 -20.64 -4.90
N LYS A 39 -12.39 -20.17 -3.66
CA LYS A 39 -11.30 -19.39 -3.06
C LYS A 39 -10.84 -20.09 -1.79
N GLY A 40 -9.54 -20.29 -1.66
CA GLY A 40 -8.91 -20.76 -0.44
C GLY A 40 -8.15 -19.61 0.23
N ARG A 41 -8.38 -19.37 1.52
CA ARG A 41 -7.57 -18.47 2.34
C ARG A 41 -6.88 -19.27 3.43
N THR A 42 -5.56 -19.29 3.41
CA THR A 42 -4.75 -19.83 4.51
C THR A 42 -4.16 -18.67 5.30
N THR A 43 -4.32 -18.70 6.62
CA THR A 43 -3.78 -17.70 7.55
C THR A 43 -2.89 -18.41 8.55
N CYS A 44 -1.62 -18.02 8.57
CA CYS A 44 -0.62 -18.46 9.53
C CYS A 44 -0.50 -17.38 10.61
N THR A 45 -0.79 -17.73 11.86
CA THR A 45 -0.67 -16.84 13.01
C THR A 45 0.46 -17.34 13.89
N VAL A 46 1.41 -16.47 14.22
CA VAL A 46 2.52 -16.82 15.12
C VAL A 46 2.13 -16.46 16.54
N PHE A 47 2.26 -17.42 17.44
CA PHE A 47 2.11 -17.23 18.88
C PHE A 47 3.45 -17.56 19.54
N ASP A 48 3.95 -16.63 20.36
CA ASP A 48 5.19 -16.79 21.13
C ASP A 48 6.43 -17.23 20.32
N ARG A 49 6.69 -16.56 19.19
CA ARG A 49 7.86 -16.70 18.29
C ARG A 49 8.19 -18.12 17.76
N GLU A 50 7.47 -19.17 18.14
CA GLU A 50 7.76 -20.55 17.72
C GLU A 50 6.51 -21.37 17.38
N GLN A 51 5.34 -21.06 17.96
CA GLN A 51 4.12 -21.80 17.66
C GLN A 51 3.33 -21.17 16.51
N PHE A 52 2.98 -21.98 15.50
CA PHE A 52 2.19 -21.53 14.36
C PHE A 52 0.79 -22.12 14.41
N TYR A 53 -0.22 -21.25 14.40
CA TYR A 53 -1.61 -21.63 14.21
C TYR A 53 -2.04 -21.33 12.78
N ILE A 54 -2.52 -22.37 12.13
CA ILE A 54 -3.00 -22.33 10.76
C ILE A 54 -4.51 -22.43 10.75
N THR A 55 -5.13 -21.49 10.06
CA THR A 55 -6.54 -21.54 9.70
C THR A 55 -6.64 -21.55 8.19
N ARG A 56 -7.37 -22.52 7.61
CA ARG A 56 -7.69 -22.52 6.18
C ARG A 56 -9.19 -22.40 6.02
N VAL A 57 -9.64 -21.44 5.24
CA VAL A 57 -11.05 -21.21 4.93
C VAL A 57 -11.25 -21.45 3.44
N VAL A 58 -12.21 -22.30 3.10
CA VAL A 58 -12.64 -22.50 1.71
C VAL A 58 -13.95 -21.77 1.51
N TYR A 59 -14.03 -21.06 0.38
CA TYR A 59 -15.20 -20.30 -0.03
C TYR A 59 -15.72 -20.85 -1.35
N PHE A 60 -17.03 -20.95 -1.44
CA PHE A 60 -17.77 -21.19 -2.67
C PHE A 60 -18.68 -20.00 -2.96
N ARG A 61 -18.49 -19.34 -4.11
CA ARG A 61 -19.24 -18.12 -4.48
C ARG A 61 -19.33 -17.12 -3.31
N GLU A 62 -18.17 -16.84 -2.72
CA GLU A 62 -17.97 -15.91 -1.58
C GLU A 62 -18.52 -16.38 -0.22
N SER A 63 -19.32 -17.44 -0.18
CA SER A 63 -19.80 -18.05 1.07
C SER A 63 -18.80 -19.07 1.60
N ILE A 64 -18.56 -19.11 2.91
CA ILE A 64 -17.66 -20.09 3.53
C ILE A 64 -18.27 -21.50 3.38
N SER A 65 -17.57 -22.42 2.71
CA SER A 65 -17.98 -23.83 2.63
C SER A 65 -17.45 -24.62 3.82
N SER A 66 -16.16 -24.52 4.10
CA SER A 66 -15.49 -25.26 5.18
C SER A 66 -14.33 -24.47 5.78
N ARG A 67 -13.95 -24.80 7.02
CA ARG A 67 -12.80 -24.24 7.73
C ARG A 67 -11.99 -25.33 8.39
N PHE A 68 -10.69 -25.35 8.15
CA PHE A 68 -9.73 -26.12 8.93
C PHE A 68 -9.08 -25.24 9.99
N SER A 69 -8.91 -25.81 11.17
CA SER A 69 -8.14 -25.20 12.26
C SER A 69 -7.09 -26.18 12.75
N SER A 70 -5.81 -25.79 12.70
CA SER A 70 -4.70 -26.58 13.27
C SER A 70 -4.77 -26.73 14.79
N LEU A 71 -5.49 -25.84 15.49
CA LEU A 71 -5.78 -25.96 16.93
C LEU A 71 -6.71 -27.15 17.18
N CYS A 72 -7.74 -27.30 16.33
CA CYS A 72 -8.74 -28.35 16.47
C CYS A 72 -8.35 -29.64 15.72
N GLY A 73 -7.37 -29.57 14.80
CA GLY A 73 -6.95 -30.69 13.97
C GLY A 73 -7.97 -31.15 12.92
N GLU A 74 -9.09 -30.43 12.75
CA GLU A 74 -10.26 -30.90 12.00
C GLU A 74 -10.79 -29.85 10.99
N PHE A 75 -11.47 -30.34 9.95
CA PHE A 75 -12.26 -29.53 9.04
C PHE A 75 -13.72 -29.42 9.53
N ARG A 76 -14.18 -28.18 9.76
CA ARG A 76 -15.57 -27.88 10.09
C ARG A 76 -16.33 -27.36 8.88
N PRO A 77 -17.43 -28.02 8.47
CA PRO A 77 -18.28 -27.55 7.38
C PRO A 77 -19.27 -26.48 7.87
N PHE A 78 -19.54 -25.50 7.01
CA PHE A 78 -20.55 -24.44 7.22
C PHE A 78 -21.73 -24.55 6.25
N THR A 79 -21.57 -25.34 5.19
CA THR A 79 -22.62 -25.63 4.21
C THR A 79 -22.73 -27.13 3.95
N TRP A 80 -23.84 -27.55 3.34
CA TRP A 80 -24.04 -28.93 2.89
C TRP A 80 -22.97 -29.38 1.89
N LEU A 81 -22.57 -28.49 0.97
CA LEU A 81 -21.45 -28.70 0.05
C LEU A 81 -20.12 -28.83 0.83
N GLY A 82 -19.93 -27.99 1.84
CA GLY A 82 -18.76 -28.05 2.71
C GLY A 82 -18.64 -29.35 3.50
N ARG A 83 -19.74 -30.06 3.76
CA ARG A 83 -19.75 -31.33 4.51
C ARG A 83 -19.08 -32.46 3.73
N SER A 84 -19.42 -32.63 2.46
CA SER A 84 -18.78 -33.64 1.61
C SER A 84 -17.30 -33.31 1.39
N GLU A 85 -17.00 -32.03 1.16
CA GLU A 85 -15.64 -31.52 1.04
C GLU A 85 -14.83 -31.80 2.32
N ALA A 86 -15.30 -31.36 3.49
CA ALA A 86 -14.62 -31.55 4.77
C ALA A 86 -14.35 -33.03 5.08
N SER A 87 -15.32 -33.91 4.80
CA SER A 87 -15.16 -35.36 5.05
C SER A 87 -14.10 -35.98 4.14
N SER A 88 -14.04 -35.55 2.87
CA SER A 88 -13.00 -35.96 1.91
C SER A 88 -11.62 -35.49 2.33
N TRP A 89 -11.49 -34.23 2.80
CA TRP A 89 -10.20 -33.71 3.28
C TRP A 89 -9.77 -34.34 4.60
N GLN A 90 -10.73 -34.73 5.45
CA GLN A 90 -10.46 -35.40 6.73
C GLN A 90 -9.95 -36.83 6.52
N SER A 91 -10.56 -37.61 5.62
CA SER A 91 -10.09 -38.98 5.32
C SER A 91 -8.70 -39.01 4.67
N GLU A 92 -8.36 -38.01 3.84
CA GLU A 92 -6.99 -37.81 3.34
C GLU A 92 -6.00 -37.28 4.40
N ALA A 93 -6.48 -36.69 5.49
CA ALA A 93 -5.65 -36.25 6.61
C ALA A 93 -5.36 -37.39 7.58
N ASP A 94 -6.34 -38.27 7.82
CA ASP A 94 -6.20 -39.45 8.68
C ASP A 94 -5.29 -40.53 8.06
N THR A 95 -5.11 -40.51 6.73
CA THR A 95 -4.14 -41.35 6.01
C THR A 95 -2.72 -40.76 5.98
N GLY A 96 -2.51 -39.57 6.54
CA GLY A 96 -1.19 -38.97 6.65
C GLY A 96 -1.12 -37.79 7.62
N GLU A 97 -0.45 -38.01 8.76
CA GLU A 97 0.13 -37.00 9.66
C GLU A 97 0.89 -35.87 8.91
N SER A 98 1.25 -36.14 7.66
CA SER A 98 1.91 -35.29 6.67
C SER A 98 1.27 -33.93 6.35
N LYS A 99 -0.07 -33.75 6.36
CA LYS A 99 -0.67 -32.46 5.91
C LYS A 99 -0.51 -31.34 6.93
N ARG A 100 -0.69 -31.62 8.23
CA ARG A 100 -0.47 -30.65 9.32
C ARG A 100 1.00 -30.25 9.37
N GLU A 101 1.90 -31.22 9.24
CA GLU A 101 3.34 -31.00 9.20
C GLU A 101 3.79 -30.17 7.98
N LYS A 102 3.28 -30.48 6.77
CA LYS A 102 3.56 -29.70 5.55
C LYS A 102 3.06 -28.25 5.64
N LEU A 103 1.87 -28.04 6.19
CA LEU A 103 1.29 -26.70 6.31
C LEU A 103 2.05 -25.88 7.38
N CYS A 104 2.43 -26.50 8.50
CA CYS A 104 3.31 -25.91 9.52
C CYS A 104 4.69 -25.56 8.94
N CYS A 105 5.29 -26.45 8.15
CA CYS A 105 6.56 -26.21 7.47
C CYS A 105 6.46 -25.02 6.49
N CYS A 106 5.39 -24.96 5.67
CA CYS A 106 5.17 -23.85 4.74
C CYS A 106 4.97 -22.51 5.46
N CYS A 107 4.19 -22.48 6.54
CA CYS A 107 3.97 -21.27 7.34
C CYS A 107 5.28 -20.79 8.01
N SER A 108 6.02 -21.70 8.64
CA SER A 108 7.30 -21.39 9.28
C SER A 108 8.31 -20.87 8.26
N HIS A 109 8.51 -21.60 7.16
CA HIS A 109 9.44 -21.20 6.10
C HIS A 109 9.10 -19.82 5.52
N LYS A 110 7.82 -19.56 5.19
CA LYS A 110 7.38 -18.25 4.70
C LYS A 110 7.56 -17.15 5.74
N TYR A 111 7.30 -17.42 7.02
CA TYR A 111 7.52 -16.44 8.08
C TYR A 111 8.99 -16.07 8.21
N HIS A 112 9.90 -17.05 8.27
CA HIS A 112 11.34 -16.78 8.35
C HIS A 112 11.86 -16.08 7.11
N LEU A 113 11.41 -16.45 5.91
CA LEU A 113 11.77 -15.75 4.68
C LEU A 113 11.28 -14.30 4.68
N ASN A 114 10.00 -14.07 4.97
CA ASN A 114 9.42 -12.73 4.99
C ASN A 114 10.07 -11.86 6.06
N MET A 115 10.29 -12.40 7.26
CA MET A 115 10.97 -11.69 8.34
C MET A 115 12.40 -11.33 7.94
N SER A 116 13.14 -12.28 7.37
CA SER A 116 14.50 -12.04 6.88
C SER A 116 14.53 -10.96 5.80
N PHE A 117 13.54 -10.95 4.90
CA PHE A 117 13.40 -9.92 3.89
C PHE A 117 13.07 -8.56 4.50
N THR A 118 12.07 -8.47 5.38
CA THR A 118 11.68 -7.23 6.07
C THR A 118 12.78 -6.67 6.97
N LEU A 119 13.62 -7.52 7.56
CA LEU A 119 14.78 -7.06 8.33
C LEU A 119 15.86 -6.45 7.44
N LYS A 120 16.05 -6.98 6.22
CA LYS A 120 17.06 -6.50 5.27
C LYS A 120 16.59 -5.32 4.43
N THR A 121 15.30 -5.26 4.14
CA THR A 121 14.70 -4.26 3.25
C THR A 121 13.71 -3.44 4.05
N ARG A 122 14.14 -2.26 4.45
CA ARG A 122 13.31 -1.23 5.07
C ARG A 122 13.50 0.05 4.29
N ASN A 123 12.49 0.41 3.52
CA ASN A 123 12.51 1.62 2.72
C ASN A 123 11.83 2.72 3.53
N PRO A 124 12.55 3.79 3.89
CA PRO A 124 11.95 4.91 4.60
C PRO A 124 10.89 5.59 3.74
N PRO A 125 9.80 6.11 4.34
CA PRO A 125 8.78 6.85 3.62
C PRO A 125 9.27 8.21 3.12
N GLU A 126 8.75 8.62 1.98
CA GLU A 126 8.72 10.03 1.57
C GLU A 126 7.39 10.64 2.01
N VAL A 127 7.41 11.82 2.63
CA VAL A 127 6.20 12.45 3.19
C VAL A 127 5.99 13.84 2.61
N THR A 128 4.78 14.06 2.09
CA THR A 128 4.31 15.36 1.62
C THR A 128 3.01 15.74 2.33
N VAL A 129 2.88 17.03 2.66
CA VAL A 129 1.67 17.59 3.29
C VAL A 129 1.14 18.70 2.41
N PHE A 130 -0.14 18.66 2.10
CA PHE A 130 -0.82 19.65 1.27
C PHE A 130 -2.31 19.75 1.64
N PRO A 131 -2.92 20.94 1.49
CA PRO A 131 -4.35 21.09 1.69
C PRO A 131 -5.12 20.51 0.50
N LYS A 132 -6.35 20.07 0.74
CA LYS A 132 -7.25 19.54 -0.29
C LYS A 132 -7.69 20.63 -1.27
N GLU A 133 -8.10 21.78 -0.72
CA GLU A 133 -8.55 22.96 -1.47
C GLU A 133 -7.60 24.14 -1.18
N PRO A 134 -7.60 25.21 -2.01
CA PRO A 134 -6.92 26.47 -1.67
C PRO A 134 -7.29 26.95 -0.26
N VAL A 135 -6.32 27.49 0.47
CA VAL A 135 -6.50 27.85 1.88
C VAL A 135 -7.17 29.21 2.01
N GLU A 136 -8.38 29.24 2.57
CA GLU A 136 -9.07 30.46 2.97
C GLU A 136 -9.23 30.48 4.50
N LEU A 137 -8.76 31.54 5.15
CA LEU A 137 -8.80 31.66 6.62
C LEU A 137 -10.26 31.63 7.12
N GLY A 138 -10.51 30.86 8.17
CA GLY A 138 -11.85 30.70 8.76
C GLY A 138 -12.81 29.78 7.99
N GLN A 139 -12.43 29.28 6.80
CA GLN A 139 -13.23 28.30 6.07
C GLN A 139 -12.72 26.87 6.30
N PRO A 140 -13.59 25.89 6.63
CA PRO A 140 -13.16 24.51 6.83
C PRO A 140 -12.45 23.92 5.62
N ASN A 141 -11.34 23.24 5.86
CA ASN A 141 -10.55 22.55 4.83
C ASN A 141 -10.01 21.21 5.38
N THR A 142 -9.26 20.47 4.59
CA THR A 142 -8.64 19.20 4.97
C THR A 142 -7.16 19.20 4.59
N LEU A 143 -6.28 18.97 5.57
CA LEU A 143 -4.88 18.66 5.30
C LEU A 143 -4.71 17.19 4.98
N ILE A 144 -3.89 16.92 3.97
CA ILE A 144 -3.56 15.59 3.48
C ILE A 144 -2.08 15.37 3.69
N CYS A 145 -1.74 14.36 4.49
CA CYS A 145 -0.39 13.82 4.60
C CYS A 145 -0.32 12.57 3.71
N HIS A 146 0.42 12.68 2.61
CA HIS A 146 0.70 11.57 1.71
C HIS A 146 2.04 10.95 2.09
N ILE A 147 1.99 9.71 2.56
CA ILE A 147 3.16 8.91 2.93
C ILE A 147 3.40 7.91 1.80
N ASP A 148 4.57 7.95 1.18
CA ASP A 148 4.83 7.27 -0.09
C ASP A 148 6.13 6.45 -0.06
N LYS A 149 6.25 5.47 -0.95
CA LYS A 149 7.43 4.62 -1.21
C LYS A 149 7.96 3.81 -0.02
N PHE A 150 7.14 3.55 0.98
CA PHE A 150 7.60 2.86 2.19
C PHE A 150 7.43 1.35 2.13
N PHE A 151 8.30 0.64 2.83
CA PHE A 151 8.20 -0.81 3.07
C PHE A 151 8.94 -1.18 4.35
N PRO A 152 8.39 -2.04 5.25
CA PRO A 152 7.13 -2.79 5.15
C PRO A 152 5.88 -1.91 5.36
N PRO A 153 4.65 -2.44 5.12
CA PRO A 153 3.40 -1.72 5.35
C PRO A 153 3.04 -1.63 6.84
N VAL A 154 3.91 -1.02 7.64
CA VAL A 154 3.74 -0.78 9.08
C VAL A 154 4.11 0.67 9.33
N LEU A 155 3.17 1.47 9.82
CA LEU A 155 3.34 2.90 10.08
C LEU A 155 2.59 3.30 11.35
N ASN A 156 3.11 4.30 12.05
CA ASN A 156 2.37 5.06 13.06
C ASN A 156 2.39 6.53 12.65
N VAL A 157 1.21 7.14 12.48
CA VAL A 157 1.07 8.50 11.96
C VAL A 157 0.22 9.31 12.93
N THR A 158 0.72 10.48 13.32
CA THR A 158 0.02 11.39 14.24
C THR A 158 0.07 12.81 13.71
N TRP A 159 -1.05 13.50 13.74
CA TRP A 159 -1.13 14.93 13.47
C TRP A 159 -0.83 15.71 14.74
N LEU A 160 -0.03 16.76 14.61
CA LEU A 160 0.21 17.75 15.66
C LEU A 160 -0.30 19.11 15.20
N CYS A 161 -0.95 19.86 16.09
CA CYS A 161 -1.29 21.28 15.92
C CYS A 161 -0.56 22.05 17.01
N ASN A 162 0.29 23.00 16.64
CA ASN A 162 1.11 23.77 17.59
C ASN A 162 1.93 22.90 18.56
N GLY A 163 2.40 21.74 18.09
CA GLY A 163 3.14 20.75 18.88
C GLY A 163 2.30 19.74 19.66
N GLU A 164 0.99 19.95 19.78
CA GLU A 164 0.08 19.07 20.55
C GLU A 164 -0.63 18.06 19.63
N PRO A 165 -0.79 16.79 20.06
CA PRO A 165 -1.43 15.76 19.24
C PRO A 165 -2.94 16.01 19.06
N VAL A 166 -3.41 15.90 17.82
CA VAL A 166 -4.82 16.05 17.45
C VAL A 166 -5.37 14.74 16.91
N THR A 167 -6.52 14.32 17.44
CA THR A 167 -7.25 13.12 17.00
C THR A 167 -8.62 13.42 16.42
N GLU A 168 -9.19 14.59 16.72
CA GLU A 168 -10.47 15.01 16.17
C GLU A 168 -10.34 15.34 14.68
N GLY A 169 -11.30 14.89 13.87
CA GLY A 169 -11.27 15.15 12.43
C GLY A 169 -10.20 14.38 11.65
N VAL A 170 -9.52 13.43 12.30
CA VAL A 170 -8.50 12.59 11.68
C VAL A 170 -9.12 11.37 11.01
N ALA A 171 -8.68 11.09 9.78
CA ALA A 171 -9.04 9.87 9.06
C ALA A 171 -7.83 9.30 8.32
N GLU A 172 -7.88 8.02 7.96
CA GLU A 172 -6.79 7.36 7.25
C GLU A 172 -7.29 6.44 6.13
N SER A 173 -6.47 6.26 5.09
CA SER A 173 -6.71 5.25 4.06
C SER A 173 -6.17 3.88 4.46
N LEU A 174 -6.55 2.84 3.73
CA LEU A 174 -5.83 1.56 3.76
C LEU A 174 -4.41 1.72 3.19
N PHE A 175 -3.56 0.72 3.42
CA PHE A 175 -2.27 0.60 2.72
C PHE A 175 -2.54 0.29 1.25
N LEU A 176 -2.05 1.15 0.36
CA LEU A 176 -2.24 1.01 -1.08
C LEU A 176 -0.94 0.49 -1.70
N PRO A 177 -0.97 -0.62 -2.44
CA PRO A 177 0.22 -1.17 -3.08
C PRO A 177 0.60 -0.35 -4.32
N ARG A 178 1.90 -0.20 -4.54
CA ARG A 178 2.48 0.40 -5.75
C ARG A 178 3.04 -0.66 -6.69
N THR A 179 3.32 -0.25 -7.92
CA THR A 179 3.91 -1.10 -8.97
C THR A 179 5.34 -1.53 -8.68
N ASP A 180 6.06 -0.79 -7.85
CA ASP A 180 7.43 -1.04 -7.40
C ASP A 180 7.50 -1.88 -6.10
N TYR A 181 6.40 -2.53 -5.73
CA TYR A 181 6.24 -3.34 -4.51
C TYR A 181 6.34 -2.56 -3.19
N SER A 182 6.47 -1.23 -3.24
CA SER A 182 6.33 -0.35 -2.09
C SER A 182 4.85 -0.04 -1.79
N PHE A 183 4.60 0.69 -0.72
CA PHE A 183 3.27 1.12 -0.32
C PHE A 183 3.17 2.64 -0.26
N HIS A 184 1.94 3.12 -0.43
CA HIS A 184 1.58 4.49 -0.10
C HIS A 184 0.29 4.51 0.73
N LYS A 185 0.09 5.58 1.52
CA LYS A 185 -1.04 5.74 2.43
C LYS A 185 -1.33 7.23 2.61
N PHE A 186 -2.60 7.56 2.80
CA PHE A 186 -3.05 8.93 3.07
C PHE A 186 -3.56 9.05 4.51
N HIS A 187 -3.19 10.14 5.15
CA HIS A 187 -3.70 10.58 6.44
C HIS A 187 -4.35 11.94 6.27
N TYR A 188 -5.53 12.13 6.85
CA TYR A 188 -6.36 13.31 6.66
C TYR A 188 -6.57 13.99 8.00
N LEU A 189 -6.63 15.32 8.01
CA LEU A 189 -7.03 16.13 9.16
C LEU A 189 -7.98 17.22 8.68
N THR A 190 -9.23 17.19 9.13
CA THR A 190 -10.14 18.33 8.94
C THR A 190 -9.78 19.44 9.91
N PHE A 191 -9.63 20.67 9.42
CA PHE A 191 -9.23 21.81 10.23
C PHE A 191 -9.88 23.09 9.69
N VAL A 192 -9.88 24.14 10.52
CA VAL A 192 -10.22 25.50 10.11
C VAL A 192 -8.92 26.31 10.10
N PRO A 193 -8.42 26.77 8.94
CA PRO A 193 -7.15 27.46 8.84
C PRO A 193 -7.12 28.75 9.66
N SER A 194 -6.06 28.89 10.46
CA SER A 194 -5.70 30.09 11.21
C SER A 194 -4.30 30.53 10.80
N ALA A 195 -4.04 31.84 10.76
CA ALA A 195 -2.74 32.39 10.40
C ALA A 195 -1.65 32.16 11.46
N GLU A 196 -2.06 31.81 12.68
CA GLU A 196 -1.16 31.60 13.83
C GLU A 196 -0.81 30.12 14.04
N ASP A 197 -1.64 29.21 13.50
CA ASP A 197 -1.49 27.78 13.72
C ASP A 197 -0.54 27.15 12.71
N TYR A 198 0.24 26.18 13.19
CA TYR A 198 1.02 25.29 12.34
C TYR A 198 0.68 23.83 12.62
N TYR A 199 0.88 23.01 11.59
CA TYR A 199 0.55 21.59 11.64
C TYR A 199 1.76 20.75 11.26
N ASP A 200 1.96 19.65 11.97
CA ASP A 200 2.99 18.67 11.64
C ASP A 200 2.36 17.29 11.43
N CYS A 201 2.70 16.65 10.31
CA CYS A 201 2.46 15.22 10.15
C CYS A 201 3.69 14.46 10.68
N ARG A 202 3.57 13.83 11.85
CA ARG A 202 4.61 12.98 12.44
C ARG A 202 4.42 11.54 11.98
N VAL A 203 5.45 10.97 11.36
CA VAL A 203 5.45 9.62 10.78
C VAL A 203 6.56 8.79 11.38
N GLU A 204 6.20 7.64 11.95
CA GLU A 204 7.14 6.65 12.48
C GLU A 204 7.09 5.39 11.59
N HIS A 205 8.27 4.90 11.23
CA HIS A 205 8.45 3.75 10.35
C HIS A 205 9.75 3.02 10.69
N TRP A 206 9.83 1.71 10.47
CA TRP A 206 11.03 0.91 10.81
C TRP A 206 12.26 1.23 9.95
N GLY A 207 12.08 1.90 8.82
CA GLY A 207 13.14 2.39 7.95
C GLY A 207 13.65 3.78 8.36
N LEU A 208 13.08 4.42 9.38
CA LEU A 208 13.53 5.70 9.92
C LEU A 208 14.20 5.49 11.28
N ASP A 209 15.36 6.14 11.48
CA ASP A 209 16.04 6.14 12.79
C ASP A 209 15.30 7.01 13.82
N GLN A 210 14.61 8.05 13.35
CA GLN A 210 13.81 8.97 14.17
C GLN A 210 12.48 9.29 13.48
N PRO A 211 11.44 9.67 14.22
CA PRO A 211 10.16 10.09 13.63
C PRO A 211 10.36 11.25 12.63
N LEU A 212 9.79 11.11 11.44
CA LEU A 212 9.83 12.16 10.43
C LEU A 212 8.69 13.14 10.71
N LEU A 213 9.02 14.42 10.92
CA LEU A 213 8.06 15.51 11.08
C LEU A 213 7.98 16.30 9.78
N LYS A 214 6.80 16.30 9.15
CA LYS A 214 6.53 17.14 7.98
C LYS A 214 5.68 18.34 8.37
N HIS A 215 6.36 19.49 8.44
CA HIS A 215 5.78 20.77 8.82
C HIS A 215 4.96 21.41 7.70
N TRP A 216 3.84 22.01 8.07
CA TRP A 216 2.95 22.77 7.20
C TRP A 216 2.38 23.99 7.92
N VAL A 217 2.32 25.12 7.21
CA VAL A 217 1.73 26.38 7.67
C VAL A 217 0.86 26.91 6.54
N SER A 218 -0.24 27.58 6.88
CA SER A 218 -1.00 28.35 5.88
C SER A 218 -0.11 29.47 5.35
N GLN A 219 0.43 29.32 4.14
CA GLN A 219 1.16 30.39 3.50
C GLN A 219 0.18 31.54 3.24
N ASN A 220 0.31 32.63 3.99
CA ASN A 220 -0.15 33.92 3.52
C ASN A 220 0.73 34.25 2.32
N ASP A 221 0.12 34.25 1.13
CA ASP A 221 0.70 34.64 -0.16
C ASP A 221 2.02 35.41 -0.04
N THR A 222 3.14 34.69 -0.12
CA THR A 222 4.48 35.28 -0.27
C THR A 222 4.66 35.79 -1.71
N SER A 223 3.62 36.38 -2.28
CA SER A 223 3.59 37.05 -3.59
C SER A 223 3.84 38.56 -3.45
N GLN A 224 3.85 39.11 -2.22
CA GLN A 224 4.16 40.52 -1.99
C GLN A 224 5.66 40.87 -2.04
N SER A 225 6.57 39.93 -1.74
CA SER A 225 8.03 40.19 -1.78
C SER A 225 8.59 40.25 -3.21
N ALA A 226 7.96 39.54 -4.15
CA ALA A 226 8.33 39.57 -5.58
C ALA A 226 7.99 40.91 -6.25
N GLY A 227 6.89 41.55 -5.85
CA GLY A 227 6.50 42.88 -6.37
C GLY A 227 7.50 43.97 -5.95
N LEU A 228 7.88 44.00 -4.67
CA LEU A 228 8.76 45.04 -4.12
C LEU A 228 10.15 45.05 -4.75
N THR A 229 10.70 43.88 -5.07
CA THR A 229 11.99 43.76 -5.77
C THR A 229 11.91 44.24 -7.22
N ALA A 230 10.81 43.96 -7.93
CA ALA A 230 10.59 44.45 -9.29
C ALA A 230 10.44 45.98 -9.35
N PHE A 231 9.70 46.59 -8.42
CA PHE A 231 9.57 48.04 -8.33
C PHE A 231 10.90 48.74 -8.01
N ALA A 232 11.72 48.17 -7.12
CA ALA A 232 13.04 48.71 -6.80
C ALA A 232 13.99 48.72 -8.01
N HIS A 233 14.01 47.65 -8.81
CA HIS A 233 14.81 47.59 -10.04
C HIS A 233 14.33 48.58 -11.11
N PHE A 234 13.02 48.78 -11.23
CA PHE A 234 12.46 49.77 -12.16
C PHE A 234 12.88 51.20 -11.79
N LEU A 235 12.82 51.58 -10.51
CA LEU A 235 13.24 52.90 -10.03
C LEU A 235 14.75 53.13 -10.20
N MET A 236 15.57 52.09 -9.95
CA MET A 236 17.01 52.15 -10.18
C MET A 236 17.33 52.40 -11.66
N GLY A 237 16.63 51.73 -12.57
CA GLY A 237 16.77 51.94 -14.02
C GLY A 237 16.43 53.36 -14.46
N LEU A 238 15.32 53.92 -13.93
CA LEU A 238 14.92 55.30 -14.23
C LEU A 238 15.96 56.33 -13.76
N PHE A 239 16.57 56.12 -12.59
CA PHE A 239 17.60 57.00 -12.06
C PHE A 239 18.85 57.03 -12.95
N VAL A 240 19.33 55.86 -13.40
CA VAL A 240 20.47 55.75 -14.31
C VAL A 240 20.16 56.44 -15.66
N CYS A 241 18.95 56.23 -16.21
CA CYS A 241 18.53 56.92 -17.43
C CYS A 241 18.51 58.45 -17.25
N PHE A 242 18.01 58.95 -16.11
CA PHE A 242 17.98 60.38 -15.84
C PHE A 242 19.38 60.99 -15.75
N LEU A 243 20.31 60.32 -15.05
CA LEU A 243 21.72 60.74 -14.99
C LEU A 243 22.39 60.72 -16.37
N GLY A 244 22.07 59.74 -17.21
CA GLY A 244 22.56 59.67 -18.60
C GLY A 244 22.04 60.83 -19.46
N ILE A 245 20.75 61.16 -19.37
CA ILE A 245 20.15 62.28 -20.09
C ILE A 245 20.73 63.62 -19.60
N PHE A 246 20.88 63.78 -18.29
CA PHE A 246 21.40 64.99 -17.67
C PHE A 246 22.87 65.21 -18.06
N SER A 247 23.72 64.20 -17.94
CA SER A 247 25.13 64.26 -18.34
C SER A 247 25.28 64.53 -19.84
N HIS A 248 24.51 63.87 -20.70
CA HIS A 248 24.53 64.13 -22.15
C HIS A 248 24.06 65.56 -22.50
N ARG A 249 23.02 66.08 -21.84
CA ARG A 249 22.56 67.46 -22.01
C ARG A 249 23.59 68.47 -21.51
N PHE A 250 24.25 68.18 -20.39
CA PHE A 250 25.30 69.01 -19.80
C PHE A 250 26.54 69.07 -20.69
N LEU A 251 27.01 67.92 -21.18
CA LEU A 251 28.13 67.84 -22.13
C LEU A 251 27.81 68.53 -23.47
N ARG A 252 26.58 68.38 -24.00
CA ARG A 252 26.14 69.14 -25.19
C ARG A 252 26.06 70.64 -24.96
N LYS A 253 25.79 71.09 -23.73
CA LYS A 253 25.74 72.52 -23.40
C LYS A 253 27.15 73.10 -23.32
N ILE A 254 28.11 72.36 -22.75
CA ILE A 254 29.53 72.72 -22.75
C ILE A 254 30.09 72.78 -24.18
N SER A 255 29.76 71.80 -25.03
CA SER A 255 30.23 71.79 -26.42
C SER A 255 29.64 72.91 -27.29
N ARG A 256 28.52 73.52 -26.89
CA ARG A 256 27.87 74.63 -27.60
C ARG A 256 28.22 76.01 -27.05
N GLY A 257 28.79 76.09 -25.84
CA GLY A 257 29.28 77.34 -25.23
C GLY A 257 30.77 77.60 -25.47
N SER A 258 31.43 76.77 -26.28
CA SER A 258 32.84 76.87 -26.64
C SER A 258 32.98 77.09 -28.15
N ILE A 259 32.41 78.19 -28.66
CA ILE A 259 32.76 78.88 -29.92
C ILE A 259 32.66 80.38 -29.64
#